data_AF-A0A0G0KYB7-F1
#
_entry.id   AF-A0A0G0KYB7-F1
#
_cell.length_a   1.000
_cell.length_b   1.000
_cell.length_c   1.000
_cell.angle_alpha   90.00
_cell.angle_beta   90.00
_cell.angle_gamma   90.00
#
_symmetry.space_group_name_H-M   'P 1'
#
loop_
_entity.id
_entity.type
_entity.pdbx_description
1 polymer ?
#
loop_
_entity_poly.entity_id
_entity_poly.type
_entity_poly.pdbx_seq_one_letter_code
_entity_poly.pdbx_strand_id
1 'polypeptide(L)'
;MKAYKTKIQKYPGSTFHDVHKLAFSLFTEIKHKTKRRAYIRSAYFNKDKIFLDLFWHHLFEKQNWRDRVRRMKYFACAIDLIKNSKINPASKENPNKKNELLHRFYGITNDKDLFCVQIKEDKKKGQKFLLSVFPSEEPK
;
A
#
# COMPACT_ATOMS: atom_id res chain seq x y z
N MET A 1 10.24 5.39 -15.57
CA MET A 1 9.89 4.86 -14.22
C MET A 1 9.73 3.34 -14.34
N LYS A 2 10.26 2.53 -13.41
CA LYS A 2 10.06 1.06 -13.46
C LYS A 2 8.89 0.68 -12.55
N ALA A 3 7.98 -0.15 -13.05
CA ALA A 3 6.82 -0.63 -12.30
C ALA A 3 6.85 -2.16 -12.15
N TYR A 4 6.40 -2.66 -11.01
CA TYR A 4 6.33 -4.10 -10.73
C TYR A 4 5.01 -4.67 -11.23
N LYS A 5 5.06 -5.74 -12.04
CA LYS A 5 3.84 -6.43 -12.46
C LYS A 5 3.35 -7.33 -11.32
N THR A 6 2.19 -7.01 -10.74
CA THR A 6 1.61 -7.83 -9.67
C THR A 6 1.05 -9.13 -10.21
N LYS A 7 1.15 -10.20 -9.42
CA LYS A 7 0.53 -11.48 -9.75
C LYS A 7 -0.94 -11.53 -9.33
N ILE A 8 -1.31 -10.68 -8.36
CA ILE A 8 -2.65 -10.59 -7.78
C ILE A 8 -3.52 -9.62 -8.59
N GLN A 9 -4.79 -9.97 -8.75
CA GLN A 9 -5.81 -9.09 -9.33
C GLN A 9 -6.39 -8.14 -8.29
N LYS A 10 -6.92 -7.00 -8.74
CA LYS A 10 -7.67 -6.08 -7.88
C LYS A 10 -8.94 -6.76 -7.37
N TYR A 11 -9.40 -6.39 -6.17
CA TYR A 11 -10.64 -6.96 -5.66
C TYR A 11 -11.83 -6.58 -6.56
N PRO A 12 -12.74 -7.54 -6.85
CA PRO A 12 -13.96 -7.26 -7.58
C PRO A 12 -14.98 -6.52 -6.70
N GLY A 13 -16.05 -6.02 -7.31
CA GLY A 13 -17.17 -5.37 -6.60
C GLY A 13 -17.13 -3.85 -6.67
N SER A 14 -18.26 -3.19 -6.43
CA SER A 14 -18.40 -1.73 -6.50
C SER A 14 -18.86 -1.12 -5.17
N THR A 15 -19.36 -1.95 -4.26
CA THR A 15 -19.82 -1.52 -2.94
C THR A 15 -18.67 -1.52 -1.94
N PHE A 16 -18.77 -0.66 -0.93
CA PHE A 16 -17.79 -0.64 0.15
C PHE A 16 -17.77 -1.96 0.92
N HIS A 17 -18.94 -2.54 1.20
CA HIS A 17 -19.07 -3.75 2.01
C HIS A 17 -18.33 -4.93 1.40
N ASP A 18 -18.51 -5.19 0.10
CA ASP A 18 -17.91 -6.34 -0.58
C ASP A 18 -16.37 -6.24 -0.60
N VAL A 19 -15.86 -5.08 -1.02
CA VAL A 19 -14.42 -4.84 -1.12
C VAL A 19 -13.78 -4.81 0.28
N HIS A 20 -14.47 -4.24 1.28
CA HIS A 20 -13.98 -4.20 2.65
C HIS A 20 -13.87 -5.59 3.25
N LYS A 21 -14.88 -6.45 3.06
CA LYS A 21 -14.87 -7.82 3.57
C LYS A 21 -13.66 -8.59 3.05
N LEU A 22 -13.37 -8.52 1.74
CA LEU A 22 -12.22 -9.17 1.12
C LEU A 22 -10.88 -8.60 1.62
N ALA A 23 -10.73 -7.27 1.60
CA ALA A 23 -9.49 -6.62 2.01
C ALA A 23 -9.20 -6.80 3.51
N PHE A 24 -10.23 -6.72 4.34
CA PHE A 24 -10.10 -6.86 5.78
C PHE A 24 -9.88 -8.32 6.21
N SER A 25 -10.43 -9.30 5.47
CA SER A 25 -10.10 -10.71 5.66
C SER A 25 -8.61 -10.96 5.46
N LEU A 26 -8.02 -10.48 4.36
CA LEU A 26 -6.57 -10.58 4.12
C LEU A 26 -5.76 -9.88 5.22
N PHE A 27 -6.18 -8.69 5.65
CA PHE A 27 -5.51 -7.99 6.75
C PHE A 27 -5.61 -8.74 8.07
N THR A 28 -6.76 -9.37 8.34
CA THR A 28 -6.98 -10.16 9.55
C THR A 28 -6.08 -11.39 9.56
N GLU A 29 -5.93 -12.09 8.44
CA GLU A 29 -4.94 -13.18 8.30
C GLU A 29 -3.51 -12.71 8.58
N ILE A 30 -3.11 -11.55 8.03
CA ILE A 30 -1.78 -10.98 8.30
C ILE A 30 -1.66 -10.64 9.78
N LYS A 31 -2.69 -10.04 10.38
CA LYS A 31 -2.72 -9.67 11.79
C LYS A 31 -2.54 -10.90 12.67
N HIS A 32 -3.27 -12.00 12.43
CA HIS A 32 -3.12 -13.25 13.18
C HIS A 32 -1.73 -13.89 13.07
N LYS A 33 -1.05 -13.72 11.93
CA LYS A 33 0.34 -14.18 11.73
C LYS A 33 1.38 -13.28 12.42
N THR A 34 0.97 -12.17 13.01
CA THR A 34 1.86 -11.19 13.66
C THR A 34 1.50 -10.99 15.13
N LYS A 35 2.49 -10.75 15.99
CA LYS A 35 2.25 -10.72 17.45
C LYS A 35 1.54 -9.46 17.96
N ARG A 36 2.02 -8.26 17.60
CA ARG A 36 1.58 -6.99 18.20
C ARG A 36 0.89 -6.06 17.20
N ARG A 37 1.57 -5.79 16.08
CA ARG A 37 1.10 -4.91 15.00
C ARG A 37 1.12 -5.68 13.70
N ALA A 38 0.14 -5.46 12.84
CA ALA A 38 0.11 -6.08 11.53
C ALA A 38 1.22 -5.47 10.66
N TYR A 39 2.12 -6.33 10.17
CA TYR A 39 3.19 -5.92 9.28
C TYR A 39 3.44 -6.97 8.20
N ILE A 40 4.05 -6.52 7.11
CA ILE A 40 4.64 -7.38 6.09
C ILE A 40 6.10 -7.01 5.91
N ARG A 41 6.91 -7.94 5.40
CA ARG A 41 8.33 -7.69 5.13
C ARG A 41 8.51 -7.28 3.68
N SER A 42 9.21 -6.19 3.43
CA SER A 42 9.44 -5.71 2.07
C SER A 42 10.70 -6.29 1.44
N ALA A 43 10.62 -6.76 0.19
CA ALA A 43 11.81 -7.21 -0.54
C ALA A 43 12.80 -6.09 -0.84
N TYR A 44 12.31 -4.88 -1.14
CA TYR A 44 13.14 -3.70 -1.38
C TYR A 44 13.89 -3.25 -0.12
N PHE A 45 13.20 -3.15 1.02
CA PHE A 45 13.81 -2.73 2.28
C PHE A 45 14.50 -3.87 3.02
N ASN A 46 15.18 -4.80 2.34
CA ASN A 46 15.93 -5.90 2.96
C ASN A 46 15.12 -6.70 4.01
N LYS A 47 13.86 -7.01 3.72
CA LYS A 47 12.91 -7.71 4.62
C LYS A 47 12.54 -6.93 5.90
N ASP A 48 12.76 -5.63 5.91
CA ASP A 48 12.30 -4.74 6.98
C ASP A 48 10.76 -4.66 7.02
N LYS A 49 10.23 -4.32 8.19
CA LYS A 49 8.80 -4.34 8.49
C LYS A 49 8.10 -3.10 7.95
N ILE A 50 7.07 -3.32 7.16
CA ILE A 50 6.09 -2.32 6.74
C ILE A 50 4.81 -2.56 7.54
N PHE A 51 4.51 -1.66 8.47
CA PHE A 51 3.30 -1.74 9.29
C PHE A 51 2.08 -1.31 8.48
N LEU A 52 0.96 -2.01 8.68
CA LEU A 52 -0.26 -1.84 7.89
C LEU A 52 -1.34 -0.99 8.59
N ASP A 53 -1.22 -0.77 9.90
CA ASP A 53 -2.28 -0.12 10.68
C ASP A 53 -2.64 1.28 10.14
N LEU A 54 -1.62 2.05 9.73
CA LEU A 54 -1.78 3.43 9.25
C LEU A 54 -2.63 3.52 7.97
N PHE A 55 -2.62 2.47 7.14
CA PHE A 55 -3.40 2.42 5.90
C PHE A 55 -4.90 2.59 6.20
N TRP A 56 -5.41 1.86 7.18
CA TRP A 56 -6.83 1.88 7.53
C TRP A 56 -7.24 3.25 8.08
N HIS A 57 -6.46 3.80 9.00
CA HIS A 57 -6.70 5.15 9.53
C HIS A 57 -6.79 6.19 8.41
N HIS A 58 -5.78 6.23 7.54
CA HIS A 58 -5.74 7.19 6.44
C HIS A 58 -6.80 6.92 5.34
N LEU A 59 -7.24 5.67 5.17
CA LEU A 59 -8.35 5.32 4.27
C LEU A 59 -9.66 5.91 4.77
N PHE A 60 -9.97 5.77 6.07
CA PHE A 60 -11.21 6.27 6.67
C PHE A 60 -11.24 7.79 6.86
N GLU A 61 -10.08 8.45 6.91
CA GLU A 61 -10.00 9.92 6.86
C GLU A 61 -10.54 10.51 5.55
N LYS A 62 -10.57 9.75 4.45
CA LYS A 62 -11.11 10.26 3.17
C LYS A 62 -12.61 10.43 3.26
N GLN A 63 -13.15 11.61 2.98
CA GLN A 63 -14.59 11.84 3.04
C GLN A 63 -15.36 11.09 1.94
N ASN A 64 -14.74 10.90 0.76
CA ASN A 64 -15.38 10.27 -0.39
C ASN A 64 -15.33 8.72 -0.30
N TRP A 65 -16.49 8.09 -0.12
CA TRP A 65 -16.60 6.63 -0.07
C TRP A 65 -16.14 5.94 -1.36
N ARG A 66 -16.37 6.55 -2.54
CA ARG A 66 -15.92 5.99 -3.82
C ARG A 66 -14.41 5.93 -3.89
N ASP A 67 -13.73 6.95 -3.36
CA ASP A 67 -12.27 6.96 -3.28
C ASP A 67 -11.76 5.87 -2.31
N ARG A 68 -12.42 5.69 -1.15
CA ARG A 68 -12.10 4.59 -0.23
C ARG A 68 -12.17 3.24 -0.94
N VAL A 69 -13.25 2.98 -1.66
CA VAL A 69 -13.43 1.72 -2.41
C VAL A 69 -12.36 1.57 -3.49
N ARG A 70 -12.12 2.60 -4.30
CA ARG A 70 -11.09 2.58 -5.36
C ARG A 70 -9.71 2.22 -4.80
N ARG A 71 -9.30 2.83 -3.68
CA ARG A 71 -8.01 2.55 -3.03
C ARG A 71 -7.94 1.16 -2.42
N MET A 72 -9.02 0.72 -1.77
CA MET A 72 -9.09 -0.57 -1.09
C MET A 72 -9.05 -1.75 -2.06
N LYS A 73 -9.56 -1.60 -3.29
CA LYS A 73 -9.46 -2.62 -4.34
C LYS A 73 -8.02 -3.05 -4.65
N TYR A 74 -7.07 -2.13 -4.51
CA TYR A 74 -5.65 -2.40 -4.76
C TYR A 74 -4.92 -2.94 -3.53
N PHE A 75 -5.59 -3.16 -2.39
CA PHE A 75 -4.92 -3.56 -1.15
C PHE A 75 -4.12 -4.85 -1.34
N ALA A 76 -4.71 -5.91 -1.89
CA ALA A 76 -3.99 -7.16 -2.14
C ALA A 76 -2.82 -7.00 -3.12
N CYS A 77 -3.00 -6.20 -4.18
CA CYS A 77 -1.95 -5.87 -5.14
C CYS A 77 -0.78 -5.14 -4.45
N ALA A 78 -1.08 -4.22 -3.52
CA ALA A 78 -0.06 -3.52 -2.75
C ALA A 78 0.72 -4.46 -1.82
N ILE A 79 0.04 -5.41 -1.17
CA ILE A 79 0.71 -6.41 -0.33
C ILE A 79 1.67 -7.28 -1.16
N ASP A 80 1.25 -7.72 -2.36
CA ASP A 80 2.11 -8.46 -3.29
C ASP A 80 3.33 -7.64 -3.72
N LEU A 81 3.09 -6.40 -4.15
CA LEU A 81 4.13 -5.48 -4.57
C LEU A 81 5.18 -5.29 -3.47
N ILE A 82 4.75 -5.00 -2.23
CA ILE A 82 5.66 -4.73 -1.12
C ILE A 82 6.51 -5.96 -0.82
N LYS A 83 5.90 -7.16 -0.80
CA LYS A 83 6.58 -8.41 -0.46
C LYS A 83 7.62 -8.82 -1.50
N ASN A 84 7.35 -8.56 -2.78
CA ASN A 84 8.10 -9.17 -3.88
C ASN A 84 8.94 -8.18 -4.70
N SER A 85 8.56 -6.90 -4.75
CA SER A 85 9.27 -5.91 -5.55
C SER A 85 10.59 -5.48 -4.89
N LYS A 86 11.65 -5.47 -5.69
CA LYS A 86 12.94 -4.84 -5.38
C LYS A 86 13.18 -3.56 -6.20
N ILE A 87 12.16 -3.08 -6.91
CA ILE A 87 12.28 -1.91 -7.77
C ILE A 87 12.39 -0.66 -6.90
N ASN A 88 13.34 0.22 -7.23
CA ASN A 88 13.55 1.48 -6.53
C ASN A 88 12.29 2.37 -6.60
N PRO A 89 11.76 2.83 -5.44
CA PRO A 89 10.66 3.78 -5.40
C PRO A 89 11.13 5.20 -5.69
N ALA A 90 10.21 6.04 -6.16
CA ALA A 90 10.41 7.48 -6.11
C ALA A 90 10.28 7.95 -4.66
N SER A 91 11.39 8.40 -4.06
CA SER A 91 11.45 8.82 -2.67
C SER A 91 11.54 10.34 -2.59
N LYS A 92 10.70 10.97 -1.77
CA LYS A 92 10.71 12.42 -1.53
C LYS A 92 10.51 12.71 -0.06
N GLU A 93 11.18 13.74 0.46
CA GLU A 93 10.92 14.21 1.81
C GLU A 93 9.50 14.76 1.91
N ASN A 94 8.85 14.54 3.06
CA ASN A 94 7.55 15.13 3.29
C ASN A 94 7.70 16.65 3.53
N PRO A 95 7.17 17.52 2.66
CA PRO A 95 7.32 18.98 2.82
C PRO A 95 6.72 19.49 4.13
N ASN A 96 5.67 18.83 4.62
CA ASN A 96 4.99 19.21 5.86
C ASN A 96 5.71 18.69 7.12
N LYS A 97 6.56 17.66 7.00
CA LYS A 97 7.20 16.98 8.13
C LYS A 97 8.61 16.49 7.74
N LYS A 98 9.63 17.29 8.02
CA LYS A 98 11.05 17.05 7.65
C LYS A 98 11.62 15.69 8.11
N ASN A 99 11.03 15.09 9.15
CA ASN A 99 11.45 13.78 9.68
C ASN A 99 10.79 12.58 8.99
N GLU A 100 10.01 12.81 7.93
CA GLU A 100 9.31 11.76 7.21
C GLU A 100 9.81 11.67 5.76
N LEU A 101 10.02 10.46 5.28
CA LEU A 101 10.33 10.15 3.89
C LEU A 101 9.16 9.40 3.27
N LEU A 102 8.75 9.81 2.07
CA LEU A 102 7.64 9.18 1.35
C LEU A 102 8.18 8.43 0.15
N HIS A 103 8.02 7.11 0.15
CA HIS A 103 8.39 6.22 -0.93
C HIS A 103 7.16 5.87 -1.76
N ARG A 104 7.22 6.16 -3.06
CA ARG A 104 6.18 5.81 -4.03
C ARG A 104 6.67 4.65 -4.89
N PHE A 105 6.08 3.49 -4.66
CA PHE A 105 6.30 2.30 -5.46
C PHE A 105 5.21 2.18 -6.51
N TYR A 106 5.58 1.82 -7.73
CA TYR A 106 4.65 1.70 -8.84
C TYR A 106 4.44 0.25 -9.21
N GLY A 107 3.19 -0.12 -9.41
CA GLY A 107 2.76 -1.46 -9.79
C GLY A 107 1.81 -1.43 -10.97
N ILE A 108 1.82 -2.49 -11.75
CA ILE A 108 0.88 -2.71 -12.85
C ILE A 108 0.09 -3.98 -12.52
N THR A 109 -1.24 -3.89 -12.51
CA THR A 109 -2.11 -5.06 -12.31
C THR A 109 -2.10 -5.98 -13.52
N ASN A 110 -2.66 -7.18 -13.40
CA ASN A 110 -2.87 -8.07 -14.54
C ASN A 110 -3.78 -7.43 -15.62
N ASP A 111 -4.68 -6.54 -15.20
CA ASP A 111 -5.58 -5.79 -16.09
C ASP A 111 -4.88 -4.57 -16.74
N LYS A 112 -3.56 -4.44 -16.57
CA LYS A 112 -2.72 -3.33 -17.05
C LYS A 112 -3.02 -1.98 -16.39
N ASP A 113 -3.74 -1.96 -15.26
CA ASP A 113 -3.93 -0.72 -14.50
C ASP A 113 -2.66 -0.37 -13.73
N LEU A 114 -2.18 0.87 -13.90
CA LEU A 114 -1.09 1.41 -13.12
C LEU A 114 -1.61 1.90 -11.75
N PHE A 115 -0.90 1.54 -10.69
CA PHE A 115 -1.20 1.99 -9.34
C PHE A 115 0.08 2.34 -8.57
N CYS A 116 -0.08 3.18 -7.56
CA CYS A 116 0.99 3.63 -6.70
C CYS A 116 0.73 3.19 -5.25
N VAL A 117 1.74 2.62 -4.62
CA VAL A 117 1.80 2.28 -3.20
C VAL A 117 2.70 3.30 -2.51
N GLN A 118 2.12 4.06 -1.59
CA GLN A 118 2.84 5.06 -0.82
C GLN A 118 3.18 4.50 0.56
N ILE A 119 4.48 4.40 0.84
CA ILE A 119 5.02 4.03 2.15
C ILE A 119 5.64 5.27 2.78
N LYS A 120 5.29 5.52 4.03
CA LYS A 120 5.91 6.54 4.88
C LYS A 120 6.99 5.89 5.72
N GLU A 121 8.17 6.48 5.75
CA GLU A 121 9.26 6.15 6.66
C GLU A 121 9.46 7.27 7.68
N ASP A 122 9.51 6.92 8.96
CA ASP A 122 9.94 7.80 10.04
C ASP A 122 11.47 7.73 10.17
N LYS A 123 12.17 8.81 9.82
CA LYS A 123 13.64 8.86 9.81
C LYS A 123 14.25 8.66 11.20
N LYS A 124 13.55 9.04 12.28
CA LYS A 124 14.09 8.92 13.65
C LYS A 124 14.07 7.48 14.13
N LYS A 125 13.00 6.75 13.82
CA LYS A 125 12.80 5.37 14.29
C LYS A 125 13.12 4.30 13.24
N GLY A 126 13.37 4.70 11.99
CA GLY A 126 13.51 3.82 10.83
C GLY A 126 12.23 3.04 10.48
N GLN A 127 11.11 3.34 11.13
CA GLN A 127 9.87 2.58 11.01
C GLN A 127 9.11 2.98 9.75
N LYS A 128 8.60 1.98 9.04
CA LYS A 128 7.91 2.16 7.76
C LYS A 128 6.46 1.75 7.88
N PHE A 129 5.59 2.53 7.27
CA PHE A 129 4.14 2.39 7.35
C PHE A 129 3.54 2.46 5.96
N LEU A 130 2.68 1.51 5.62
CA LEU A 130 1.81 1.64 4.46
C LEU A 130 0.85 2.80 4.72
N LEU A 131 0.95 3.86 3.92
CA LEU A 131 0.13 5.06 4.09
C LEU A 131 -1.11 5.00 3.20
N SER A 132 -0.91 4.75 1.90
CA SER A 132 -2.03 4.70 0.96
C SER A 132 -1.68 3.93 -0.31
N VAL A 133 -2.71 3.50 -1.01
CA VAL A 133 -2.63 2.88 -2.33
C VAL A 133 -3.66 3.59 -3.19
N PHE A 134 -3.29 4.01 -4.39
CA PHE A 134 -4.21 4.71 -5.29
C PHE A 134 -3.88 4.42 -6.76
N PRO A 135 -4.87 4.45 -7.66
CA PRO A 135 -4.59 4.38 -9.09
C PRO A 135 -3.73 5.57 -9.49
N SER A 136 -2.69 5.31 -10.29
CA SER A 136 -1.85 6.34 -10.86
C SER A 136 -2.10 6.34 -12.35
N GLU A 137 -2.34 7.50 -12.92
CA GLU A 137 -2.16 7.64 -14.37
C GLU A 137 -0.66 7.58 -14.64
N GLU A 138 -0.27 7.06 -15.81
CA GLU A 138 1.13 7.13 -16.25
C GLU A 138 1.61 8.57 -16.11
N PRO A 139 2.80 8.83 -15.56
CA PRO A 139 3.35 10.17 -15.64
C PRO A 139 3.58 10.46 -17.12
N LYS A 140 2.81 11.41 -17.67
CA LYS A 140 3.22 12.14 -18.89
C LYS A 140 4.61 12.74 -18.67
#